data_AF-A0A6A4X103-F1
#
_entry.id   AF-A0A6A4X103-F1
#
_cell.length_a   1.000
_cell.length_b   1.000
_cell.length_c   1.000
_cell.angle_alpha   90.00
_cell.angle_beta   90.00
_cell.angle_gamma   90.00
#
_symmetry.space_group_name_H-M   'P 1'
#
loop_
_entity.id
_entity.type
_entity.pdbx_description
1 polymer ?
#
loop_
_entity_poly.entity_id
_entity_poly.type
_entity_poly.pdbx_seq_one_letter_code
_entity_poly.pdbx_strand_id
1 'polypeptide(L)'
;MDGRPAIRFTGSIKESALRRFVRSAGVALPLPGTLPELDELAGRLVSAVGSSEPATALLEEAETLVDSAPGRRKDAARYYVRVMKEVMEKGHQFVQKEEDRLKVLLEGKLSQKKRAEMEARLNALQAFTAPGLGEKDEL
;
A
#
# COMPACT_ATOMS: atom_id res chain seq x y z
N MET A 1 -30.31 13.40 2.78
CA MET A 1 -30.02 12.74 1.49
C MET A 1 -29.18 13.71 0.68
N ASP A 2 -27.86 13.72 0.89
CA ASP A 2 -26.97 14.70 0.25
C ASP A 2 -26.80 14.38 -1.24
N GLY A 3 -27.60 15.05 -2.07
CA GLY A 3 -27.62 14.92 -3.53
C GLY A 3 -26.46 15.67 -4.18
N ARG A 4 -25.25 15.12 -4.12
CA ARG A 4 -24.15 15.62 -4.95
C ARG A 4 -24.49 15.35 -6.44
N PRO A 5 -24.41 16.36 -7.32
CA PRO A 5 -24.70 16.15 -8.74
C PRO A 5 -23.71 15.18 -9.36
N ALA A 6 -24.20 14.26 -10.20
CA ALA A 6 -23.36 13.31 -10.90
C ALA A 6 -22.42 14.06 -11.88
N ILE A 7 -21.11 13.86 -11.76
CA ILE A 7 -20.11 14.48 -12.62
C ILE A 7 -19.91 13.58 -13.84
N ARG A 8 -20.15 14.10 -15.05
CA ARG A 8 -20.01 13.35 -16.31
C ARG A 8 -18.56 13.35 -16.78
N PHE A 9 -17.99 12.18 -17.00
CA PHE A 9 -16.69 12.03 -17.67
C PHE A 9 -16.84 12.22 -19.19
N THR A 10 -16.09 13.16 -19.77
CA THR A 10 -16.12 13.49 -21.21
C THR A 10 -14.80 13.19 -21.92
N GLY A 11 -13.81 12.60 -21.23
CA GLY A 11 -12.52 12.24 -21.79
C GLY A 11 -12.51 10.89 -22.52
N SER A 12 -11.39 10.56 -23.16
CA SER A 12 -11.17 9.23 -23.71
C SER A 12 -11.17 8.16 -22.61
N ILE A 13 -11.83 7.03 -22.85
CA ILE A 13 -11.87 5.89 -21.91
C ILE A 13 -10.51 5.18 -21.90
N LYS A 14 -9.55 5.79 -21.19
CA LYS A 14 -8.21 5.26 -20.91
C LYS A 14 -8.00 5.28 -19.40
N GLU A 15 -7.29 4.29 -18.87
CA GLU A 15 -7.03 4.16 -17.43
C GLU A 15 -6.47 5.45 -16.82
N SER A 16 -5.46 6.04 -17.47
CA SER A 16 -4.82 7.29 -17.03
C SER A 16 -5.79 8.46 -16.99
N ALA A 17 -6.70 8.55 -17.96
CA ALA A 17 -7.69 9.62 -18.07
C ALA A 17 -8.80 9.49 -17.01
N LEU A 18 -9.26 8.26 -16.73
CA LEU A 18 -10.19 8.00 -15.65
C LEU A 18 -9.56 8.30 -14.28
N ARG A 19 -8.33 7.83 -14.03
CA ARG A 19 -7.61 8.10 -12.77
C ARG A 19 -7.44 9.60 -12.53
N ARG A 20 -7.16 10.37 -13.59
CA ARG A 20 -7.03 11.83 -13.50
C ARG A 20 -8.37 12.50 -13.20
N PHE A 21 -9.45 12.07 -13.86
CA PHE A 21 -10.79 12.63 -13.64
C PHE A 21 -11.29 12.40 -12.21
N VAL A 22 -11.14 11.17 -11.69
CA VAL A 22 -11.54 10.84 -10.32
C VAL A 22 -10.75 11.69 -9.31
N ARG A 23 -9.44 11.86 -9.52
CA ARG A 23 -8.62 12.78 -8.71
C ARG A 23 -9.10 14.23 -8.80
N SER A 24 -9.42 14.72 -10.00
CA SER A 24 -9.93 16.10 -10.18
C SER A 24 -11.30 16.32 -9.53
N ALA A 25 -12.07 15.26 -9.29
CA ALA A 25 -13.32 15.31 -8.54
C ALA A 25 -13.11 15.32 -7.01
N GLY A 26 -11.87 15.45 -6.54
CA GLY A 26 -11.52 15.47 -5.11
C GLY A 26 -11.50 14.08 -4.47
N VAL A 27 -11.51 13.00 -5.27
CA VAL A 27 -11.41 11.63 -4.76
C VAL A 27 -9.97 11.16 -4.85
N ALA A 28 -9.33 10.98 -3.68
CA ALA A 28 -8.01 10.38 -3.60
C ALA A 28 -8.07 8.91 -4.07
N LEU A 29 -7.21 8.54 -5.01
CA LEU A 29 -7.05 7.16 -5.47
C LEU A 29 -5.79 6.59 -4.83
N PRO A 30 -5.90 5.60 -3.92
CA PRO A 30 -4.73 4.93 -3.39
C PRO A 30 -3.96 4.23 -4.52
N LEU A 31 -2.65 4.06 -4.31
CA LEU A 31 -1.81 3.31 -5.24
C LEU A 31 -2.35 1.87 -5.36
N PRO A 32 -2.28 1.27 -6.54
CA PRO A 32 -2.73 -0.11 -6.71
C PRO A 32 -1.91 -1.01 -5.78
N GLY A 33 -2.62 -1.83 -4.99
CA GLY A 33 -1.99 -2.72 -4.03
C GLY A 33 -1.82 -2.15 -2.62
N THR A 34 -2.09 -0.87 -2.39
CA THR A 34 -2.00 -0.28 -1.04
C THR A 34 -3.35 -0.27 -0.34
N LEU A 35 -3.29 -0.37 0.99
CA LEU A 35 -4.43 -0.30 1.88
C LEU A 35 -4.08 0.77 2.91
N PRO A 36 -4.71 1.96 2.86
CA PRO A 36 -4.35 3.09 3.72
C PRO A 36 -4.34 2.72 5.22
N GLU A 37 -5.26 1.86 5.64
CA GLU A 37 -5.34 1.39 7.03
C GLU A 37 -4.10 0.55 7.43
N LEU A 38 -3.55 -0.24 6.50
CA LEU A 38 -2.33 -1.00 6.72
C LEU A 38 -1.06 -0.18 6.50
N ASP A 39 -1.12 0.85 5.66
CA ASP A 39 -0.02 1.81 5.49
C ASP A 39 0.25 2.55 6.81
N GLU A 40 -0.82 2.98 7.49
CA GLU A 40 -0.72 3.64 8.80
C GLU A 40 -0.12 2.70 9.86
N LEU A 41 -0.58 1.44 9.91
CA LEU A 41 -0.02 0.44 10.83
C LEU A 41 1.45 0.12 10.52
N ALA A 42 1.83 0.06 9.25
CA ALA A 42 3.22 -0.16 8.83
C ALA A 42 4.13 1.00 9.31
N GLY A 43 3.70 2.25 9.12
CA GLY A 43 4.44 3.43 9.59
C GLY A 43 4.56 3.48 11.12
N ARG A 44 3.48 3.13 11.84
CA ARG A 44 3.50 2.98 13.30
C ARG A 44 4.44 1.88 13.74
N LEU A 45 4.45 0.72 13.08
CA LEU A 45 5.33 -0.39 13.43
C LEU A 45 6.80 -0.02 13.28
N VAL A 46 7.17 0.66 12.19
CA VAL A 46 8.55 1.14 11.98
C VAL A 46 8.96 2.16 13.04
N SER A 47 8.04 3.04 13.46
CA SER A 47 8.25 4.02 14.53
C SER A 47 8.25 3.39 15.93
N ALA A 48 7.58 2.25 16.10
CA ALA A 48 7.51 1.49 17.34
C ALA A 48 8.75 0.64 17.59
N VAL A 49 9.62 0.44 16.59
CA VAL A 49 10.97 -0.13 16.79
C VAL A 49 11.80 0.83 17.64
N GLY A 50 11.61 0.80 18.97
CA GLY A 50 12.22 1.70 19.95
C GLY A 50 11.24 2.46 20.86
N SER A 51 9.93 2.28 20.73
CA SER A 51 8.90 2.97 21.53
C SER A 51 8.08 2.01 22.42
N SER A 52 7.24 2.57 23.29
CA SER A 52 6.42 1.86 24.28
C SER A 52 5.20 1.10 23.70
N GLU A 53 4.87 1.27 22.42
CA GLU A 53 3.79 0.51 21.80
C GLU A 53 4.25 -0.93 21.51
N PRO A 54 3.49 -1.95 21.97
CA PRO A 54 3.84 -3.33 21.65
C PRO A 54 3.60 -3.56 20.16
N ALA A 55 4.66 -3.73 19.38
CA ALA A 55 4.60 -4.07 17.95
C ALA A 55 3.70 -5.29 17.67
N THR A 56 3.50 -6.16 18.66
CA THR A 56 2.54 -7.27 18.62
C THR A 56 1.08 -6.83 18.51
N ALA A 57 0.67 -5.73 19.16
CA ALA A 57 -0.69 -5.22 19.06
C ALA A 57 -0.98 -4.64 17.66
N LEU A 58 -0.01 -3.95 17.06
CA LEU A 58 -0.12 -3.47 15.67
C LEU A 58 -0.25 -4.62 14.67
N LEU A 59 0.43 -5.74 14.95
CA LEU A 59 0.34 -6.95 14.15
C LEU A 59 -1.04 -7.62 14.27
N GLU A 60 -1.60 -7.72 15.48
CA GLU A 60 -2.95 -8.25 15.71
C GLU A 60 -4.03 -7.40 15.02
N GLU A 61 -3.88 -6.07 15.06
CA GLU A 61 -4.76 -5.15 14.35
C GLU A 61 -4.69 -5.36 12.83
N ALA A 62 -3.48 -5.50 12.29
CA ALA A 62 -3.27 -5.80 10.88
C ALA A 62 -3.88 -7.16 10.48
N GLU A 63 -3.73 -8.21 11.30
CA GLU A 63 -4.32 -9.53 11.06
C GLU A 63 -5.87 -9.46 11.05
N THR A 64 -6.47 -8.68 11.95
CA THR A 64 -7.92 -8.42 11.95
C THR A 64 -8.39 -7.73 10.66
N LEU A 65 -7.59 -6.80 10.14
CA LEU A 65 -7.85 -6.16 8.84
C LEU A 65 -7.72 -7.14 7.67
N VAL A 66 -6.82 -8.13 7.73
CA VAL A 66 -6.74 -9.19 6.72
C VAL A 66 -8.01 -10.04 6.69
N ASP A 67 -8.55 -10.37 7.86
CA ASP A 67 -9.72 -11.24 7.97
C ASP A 67 -11.01 -10.54 7.50
N SER A 68 -11.11 -9.24 7.74
CA SER A 68 -12.22 -8.41 7.25
C SER A 68 -12.07 -7.96 5.79
N ALA A 69 -10.88 -8.09 5.19
CA ALA A 69 -10.62 -7.64 3.83
C ALA A 69 -11.34 -8.51 2.76
N PRO A 70 -12.08 -7.91 1.82
CA PRO A 70 -12.70 -8.64 0.71
C PRO A 70 -11.64 -9.19 -0.25
N GLY A 71 -11.96 -10.30 -0.94
CA GLY A 71 -10.98 -11.17 -1.62
C GLY A 71 -9.90 -10.50 -2.48
N ARG A 72 -10.19 -9.41 -3.21
CA ARG A 72 -9.19 -8.67 -4.00
C ARG A 72 -8.19 -7.88 -3.16
N ARG A 73 -8.57 -7.47 -1.94
CA ARG A 73 -7.73 -6.75 -0.97
C ARG A 73 -6.98 -7.72 -0.05
N LYS A 74 -7.47 -8.96 0.10
CA LYS A 74 -6.91 -9.94 1.02
C LYS A 74 -5.46 -10.35 0.69
N ASP A 75 -5.11 -10.43 -0.60
CA ASP A 75 -3.72 -10.71 -1.02
C ASP A 75 -2.76 -9.58 -0.64
N ALA A 76 -3.16 -8.33 -0.86
CA ALA A 76 -2.41 -7.16 -0.42
C ALA A 76 -2.30 -7.16 1.12
N ALA A 77 -3.41 -7.36 1.83
CA ALA A 77 -3.44 -7.34 3.29
C ALA A 77 -2.51 -8.41 3.92
N ARG A 78 -2.51 -9.63 3.38
CA ARG A 78 -1.57 -10.69 3.78
C ARG A 78 -0.11 -10.30 3.55
N TYR A 79 0.17 -9.54 2.49
CA TYR A 79 1.51 -9.07 2.22
C TYR A 79 2.00 -8.10 3.30
N TYR A 80 1.16 -7.14 3.74
CA TYR A 80 1.50 -6.24 4.85
C TYR A 80 1.84 -7.02 6.13
N VAL A 81 0.98 -7.94 6.56
CA VAL A 81 1.23 -8.76 7.76
C VAL A 81 2.54 -9.54 7.65
N ARG A 82 2.84 -10.09 6.48
CA ARG A 82 4.13 -10.77 6.25
C ARG A 82 5.30 -9.81 6.41
N VAL A 83 5.24 -8.63 5.80
CA VAL A 83 6.32 -7.63 5.90
C VAL A 83 6.47 -7.15 7.35
N MET A 84 5.37 -6.90 8.06
CA MET A 84 5.39 -6.54 9.49
C MET A 84 6.14 -7.58 10.33
N LYS A 85 5.83 -8.88 10.16
CA LYS A 85 6.54 -9.98 10.85
C LYS A 85 8.04 -9.98 10.55
N GLU A 86 8.38 -9.86 9.27
CA GLU A 86 9.78 -9.84 8.82
C GLU A 86 10.55 -8.61 9.34
N VAL A 87 9.90 -7.45 9.42
CA VAL A 87 10.48 -6.23 10.00
C VAL A 87 10.67 -6.38 11.51
N MET A 88 9.74 -7.04 12.22
CA MET A 88 9.90 -7.33 13.65
C MET A 88 11.06 -8.31 13.92
N GLU A 89 11.26 -9.31 13.05
CA GLU A 89 12.33 -10.32 13.21
C GLU A 89 13.70 -9.83 12.74
N LYS A 90 13.76 -9.14 11.59
CA LYS A 90 15.02 -8.82 10.88
C LYS A 90 15.33 -7.32 10.88
N GLY A 91 14.43 -6.49 11.38
CA GLY A 91 14.57 -5.05 11.40
C GLY A 91 14.45 -4.40 10.01
N HIS A 92 14.77 -3.11 9.95
CA HIS A 92 14.64 -2.28 8.75
C HIS A 92 15.47 -2.76 7.55
N GLN A 93 16.51 -3.57 7.77
CA GLN A 93 17.33 -4.16 6.69
C GLN A 93 16.52 -5.09 5.78
N PHE A 94 15.45 -5.70 6.27
CA PHE A 94 14.58 -6.54 5.45
C PHE A 94 13.88 -5.71 4.36
N VAL A 95 13.40 -4.51 4.72
CA VAL A 95 12.63 -3.64 3.81
C VAL A 95 13.49 -3.26 2.59
N GLN A 96 14.72 -2.82 2.83
CA GLN A 96 15.65 -2.47 1.74
C GLN A 96 15.96 -3.66 0.82
N LYS A 97 16.25 -4.83 1.41
CA LYS A 97 16.53 -6.05 0.63
C LYS A 97 15.33 -6.49 -0.21
N GLU A 98 14.14 -6.41 0.35
CA GLU A 98 12.91 -6.78 -0.35
C GLU A 98 12.58 -5.77 -1.44
N GLU A 99 12.80 -4.47 -1.21
CA GLU A 99 12.63 -3.42 -2.21
C GLU A 99 13.55 -3.66 -3.43
N ASP A 100 14.84 -3.92 -3.19
CA ASP A 100 15.81 -4.21 -4.26
C ASP A 100 15.43 -5.48 -5.02
N ARG A 101 15.00 -6.53 -4.31
CA ARG A 101 14.52 -7.77 -4.92
C ARG A 101 13.34 -7.52 -5.85
N LEU A 102 12.36 -6.71 -5.43
CA LEU A 102 11.19 -6.38 -6.26
C LEU A 102 11.57 -5.53 -7.47
N LYS A 103 12.48 -4.55 -7.32
CA LYS A 103 12.99 -3.75 -8.45
C LYS A 103 13.65 -4.63 -9.51
N VAL A 104 14.53 -5.54 -9.09
CA VAL A 104 15.19 -6.50 -10.00
C VAL A 104 14.16 -7.40 -10.70
N LEU A 105 13.13 -7.86 -9.98
CA LEU A 105 12.06 -8.66 -10.60
C LEU A 105 11.25 -7.86 -11.63
N LEU A 106 11.01 -6.57 -11.39
CA LEU A 106 10.28 -5.68 -12.30
C LEU A 106 11.07 -5.31 -13.56
N GLU A 107 12.39 -5.35 -13.51
CA GLU A 107 13.26 -5.22 -14.69
C GLU A 107 13.20 -6.48 -15.57
N GLY A 108 12.87 -7.63 -14.98
CA GLY A 108 12.74 -8.90 -15.67
C GLY A 108 11.51 -9.01 -16.59
N LYS A 109 11.51 -10.09 -17.39
CA LYS A 109 10.39 -10.44 -18.27
C LYS A 109 9.26 -11.09 -17.46
N LEU A 110 8.29 -10.28 -17.06
CA LEU A 110 7.09 -10.71 -16.34
C LEU A 110 5.83 -10.60 -17.22
N SER A 111 4.82 -11.44 -16.95
CA SER A 111 3.49 -11.21 -17.50
C SER A 111 2.88 -9.94 -16.88
N GLN A 112 1.94 -9.28 -17.59
CA GLN A 112 1.29 -8.07 -17.09
C GLN A 112 0.67 -8.26 -15.70
N LYS A 113 0.05 -9.42 -15.45
CA LYS A 113 -0.50 -9.78 -14.15
C LYS A 113 0.58 -9.85 -13.05
N LYS A 114 1.71 -10.51 -13.34
CA LYS A 114 2.82 -10.63 -12.37
C LYS A 114 3.49 -9.28 -12.13
N ARG A 115 3.65 -8.45 -13.17
CA ARG A 115 4.20 -7.10 -13.05
C ARG A 115 3.33 -6.24 -12.13
N ALA A 116 2.01 -6.22 -12.35
CA ALA A 116 1.07 -5.49 -11.49
C ALA A 116 1.10 -5.98 -10.03
N GLU A 117 1.26 -7.28 -9.80
CA GLU A 117 1.41 -7.85 -8.45
C GLU A 117 2.73 -7.40 -7.78
N MET A 118 3.83 -7.37 -8.51
CA MET A 118 5.13 -6.92 -7.98
C MET A 118 5.14 -5.41 -7.74
N GLU A 119 4.53 -4.62 -8.62
CA GLU A 119 4.30 -3.17 -8.42
C GLU A 119 3.44 -2.91 -7.19
N ALA A 120 2.36 -3.68 -7.00
CA ALA A 120 1.50 -3.60 -5.81
C ALA A 120 2.28 -3.85 -4.51
N ARG A 121 3.14 -4.87 -4.50
CA ARG A 121 4.01 -5.18 -3.35
C ARG A 121 5.04 -4.08 -3.12
N LEU A 122 5.63 -3.54 -4.19
CA LEU A 122 6.60 -2.45 -4.09
C LEU A 122 5.95 -1.18 -3.51
N ASN A 123 4.73 -0.87 -3.91
CA ASN A 123 3.97 0.25 -3.35
C ASN A 123 3.71 0.04 -1.84
N ALA A 124 3.28 -1.16 -1.45
CA ALA A 124 3.04 -1.50 -0.04
C ALA A 124 4.31 -1.41 0.83
N LEU A 125 5.48 -1.79 0.29
CA LEU A 125 6.76 -1.65 0.99
C LEU A 125 7.12 -0.21 1.33
N GLN A 126 6.65 0.76 0.55
CA GLN A 126 6.97 2.17 0.82
C GLN A 126 6.47 2.63 2.18
N ALA A 127 5.36 2.07 2.67
CA ALA A 127 4.83 2.36 4.01
C ALA A 127 5.78 1.93 5.14
N PHE A 128 6.72 1.02 4.87
CA PHE A 128 7.73 0.55 5.82
C PHE A 128 9.07 1.29 5.71
N THR A 129 9.22 2.19 4.73
CA THR A 129 10.45 2.95 4.48
C THR A 129 10.41 4.38 4.98
N ALA A 130 9.21 4.97 5.11
CA ALA A 130 9.05 6.34 5.54
C ALA A 130 8.86 6.40 7.07
N PRO A 131 9.70 7.15 7.80
CA PRO A 131 9.34 7.61 9.14
C PRO A 131 8.25 8.69 8.98
N GLY A 132 6.99 8.24 8.89
CA GLY A 132 5.79 9.09 8.82
C GLY A 132 5.65 9.91 7.53
N LEU A 133 4.75 9.51 6.63
CA LEU A 133 4.24 10.37 5.56
C LEU A 133 2.77 10.00 5.27
N GLY A 134 1.73 10.84 5.42
CA GLY A 134 1.73 12.29 5.63
C GLY A 134 2.55 13.01 4.57
N GLU A 135 1.99 13.22 3.38
CA GLU A 135 2.64 13.85 2.21
C GLU A 135 3.52 12.91 1.34
N LYS A 136 2.94 12.42 0.25
CA LYS A 136 3.68 12.30 -1.01
C LYS A 136 2.97 13.14 -2.05
N ASP A 137 3.51 14.35 -2.17
CA ASP A 137 3.29 15.41 -3.15
C ASP A 137 3.06 14.92 -4.58
N GLU A 138 2.12 15.64 -5.21
CA GLU A 138 2.25 16.31 -6.50
C GLU A 138 3.52 16.00 -7.32
N LEU A 139 3.33 15.30 -8.45
CA LEU A 139 3.79 15.73 -9.77
C LEU A 139 2.95 15.08 -10.89
#